data_AF-K9DJB2-F1
#
_entry.id   AF-K9DJB2-F1
#
_cell.length_a   1.000
_cell.length_b   1.000
_cell.length_c   1.000
_cell.angle_alpha   90.00
_cell.angle_beta   90.00
_cell.angle_gamma   90.00
#
_symmetry.space_group_name_H-M   'P 1'
#
loop_
_entity.id
_entity.type
_entity.pdbx_description
1 polymer ?
#
loop_
_entity_poly.entity_id
_entity_poly.type
_entity_poly.pdbx_seq_one_letter_code
_entity_poly.pdbx_strand_id
1 'polypeptide(L)'
;MYSRLASHRCPNGHYLKPTLAVAAEKELICPECGVHFYAPSAEELAFNSQGACEMCGGTGSIRTVNMASLVPNEFLTIDEGAVAPWNSLMWSLMTDVCREMGVRTDVPFRDLTPEEKEIVYHGPAEKKHIFYKAKNSNEAGELDFTYYNAVYTVENALAKVKEEKGMKRVEKFLKEEVCPTCHGTRLSVAARAPKLRDISLDEACTMTLADLVVWVEGVPDSLPKAMKPMADSICEAFQGMAKRLIDLGLGYLSLDRASSTLSTGERQRMQLARAVRNRTTGVLITLAEGELIKVIWSGRMGTLITMIVLMIFEREDVQ
;
A
#
# COMPACT_ATOMS: atom_id res chain seq x y z
N MET A 1 -2.13 -14.94 16.04
CA MET A 1 -2.91 -16.14 15.69
C MET A 1 -2.17 -16.98 14.67
N TYR A 2 -1.99 -16.50 13.44
CA TYR A 2 -1.37 -17.28 12.36
C TYR A 2 0.05 -17.79 12.64
N SER A 3 0.87 -17.05 13.37
CA SER A 3 2.23 -17.50 13.73
C SER A 3 2.28 -18.63 14.76
N ARG A 4 1.20 -18.91 15.50
CA ARG A 4 1.23 -19.87 16.63
C ARG A 4 0.14 -20.94 16.56
N LEU A 5 -0.98 -20.65 15.90
CA LEU A 5 -2.17 -21.51 15.88
C LEU A 5 -2.45 -22.11 14.49
N ALA A 6 -1.78 -21.65 13.44
CA ALA A 6 -2.05 -22.11 12.08
C ALA A 6 -1.41 -23.48 11.79
N SER A 7 -1.91 -24.12 10.75
CA SER A 7 -1.19 -25.14 10.01
C SER A 7 -0.12 -24.48 9.15
N HIS A 8 1.10 -25.00 9.19
CA HIS A 8 2.24 -24.43 8.47
C HIS A 8 2.66 -25.33 7.31
N ARG A 9 2.95 -24.70 6.17
CA ARG A 9 3.35 -25.38 4.94
C ARG A 9 4.86 -25.63 4.96
N CYS A 10 5.28 -26.86 4.74
CA CYS A 10 6.71 -27.19 4.58
C CYS A 10 7.21 -26.73 3.20
N PRO A 11 8.55 -26.67 2.97
CA PRO A 11 9.12 -26.28 1.68
C PRO A 11 8.65 -27.12 0.49
N ASN A 12 8.33 -28.40 0.73
CA ASN A 12 7.82 -29.33 -0.29
C ASN A 12 6.30 -29.23 -0.51
N GLY A 13 5.61 -28.37 0.23
CA GLY A 13 4.21 -28.01 0.00
C GLY A 13 3.17 -28.69 0.89
N HIS A 14 3.56 -29.66 1.73
CA HIS A 14 2.68 -30.36 2.67
C HIS A 14 2.33 -29.48 3.89
N TYR A 15 1.14 -29.66 4.46
CA TYR A 15 0.68 -28.89 5.61
C TYR A 15 0.82 -29.68 6.91
N LEU A 16 1.59 -29.15 7.85
CA LEU A 16 1.65 -29.67 9.21
C LEU A 16 0.51 -29.08 10.03
N LYS A 17 -0.21 -29.94 10.76
CA LYS A 17 -1.26 -29.52 11.70
C LYS A 17 -0.70 -28.63 12.82
N PRO A 18 -1.53 -27.78 13.46
CA PRO A 18 -1.10 -26.91 14.54
C PRO A 18 -0.46 -27.70 15.69
N THR A 19 0.63 -27.18 16.24
CA THR A 19 1.40 -27.84 17.30
C THR A 19 2.01 -26.83 18.27
N LEU A 20 2.16 -27.22 19.54
CA LEU A 20 2.85 -26.41 20.55
C LEU A 20 4.35 -26.23 20.25
N ALA A 21 4.93 -27.06 19.39
CA ALA A 21 6.33 -26.92 18.97
C ALA A 21 6.60 -25.56 18.33
N VAL A 22 5.62 -25.00 17.60
CA VAL A 22 5.71 -23.65 17.01
C VAL A 22 5.83 -22.59 18.10
N ALA A 23 5.02 -22.68 19.16
CA ALA A 23 5.08 -21.74 20.27
C ALA A 23 6.36 -21.85 21.10
N ALA A 24 6.98 -23.03 21.11
CA ALA A 24 8.28 -23.27 21.74
C ALA A 24 9.47 -23.00 20.79
N GLU A 25 9.23 -22.46 19.59
CA GLU A 25 10.26 -22.12 18.59
C GLU A 25 11.17 -23.31 18.24
N LYS A 26 10.58 -24.50 18.20
CA LYS A 26 11.27 -25.74 17.84
C LYS A 26 11.17 -26.01 16.35
N GLU A 27 12.19 -26.67 15.84
CA GLU A 27 12.20 -27.21 14.49
C GLU A 27 11.05 -28.21 14.30
N LEU A 28 10.41 -28.14 13.14
CA LEU A 28 9.30 -29.00 12.73
C LEU A 28 9.82 -30.01 11.70
N ILE A 29 9.32 -31.23 11.80
CA ILE A 29 9.61 -32.29 10.83
C ILE A 29 8.31 -32.60 10.09
N CYS A 30 8.34 -32.48 8.77
CA CYS A 30 7.18 -32.82 7.95
C CYS A 30 6.94 -34.35 7.99
N PRO A 31 5.75 -34.83 8.41
CA PRO A 31 5.46 -36.25 8.50
C PRO A 31 5.38 -36.94 7.13
N GLU A 32 5.15 -36.18 6.06
CA GLU A 32 4.99 -36.73 4.70
C GLU A 32 6.32 -36.87 3.96
N CYS A 33 7.26 -35.93 4.12
CA CYS A 33 8.52 -35.91 3.35
C CYS A 33 9.79 -35.84 4.21
N GLY A 34 9.65 -35.78 5.53
CA GLY A 34 10.79 -35.77 6.46
C GLY A 34 11.61 -34.48 6.47
N VAL A 35 11.25 -33.45 5.69
CA VAL A 35 11.99 -32.19 5.66
C VAL A 35 11.86 -31.46 7.01
N HIS A 36 12.99 -30.92 7.46
CA HIS A 36 13.09 -30.09 8.65
C HIS A 36 12.87 -28.62 8.27
N PHE A 37 12.03 -27.91 9.02
CA PHE A 37 11.72 -26.50 8.74
C PHE A 37 11.21 -25.78 10.00
N TYR A 38 11.19 -24.45 9.95
CA TYR A 38 10.60 -23.61 10.99
C TYR A 38 9.29 -23.01 10.49
N ALA A 39 8.33 -22.82 11.41
CA ALA A 39 7.15 -22.01 11.13
C ALA A 39 7.54 -20.52 11.07
N PRO A 40 6.88 -19.72 10.22
CA PRO A 40 7.17 -18.30 10.11
C PRO A 40 6.88 -17.55 11.41
N SER A 41 7.78 -16.64 11.77
CA SER A 41 7.65 -15.75 12.91
C SER A 41 6.54 -14.72 12.71
N ALA A 42 6.24 -13.93 13.74
CA ALA A 42 5.26 -12.84 13.60
C ALA A 42 5.75 -11.77 12.60
N GLU A 43 7.05 -11.50 12.57
CA GLU A 43 7.71 -10.55 11.66
C GLU A 43 7.68 -11.03 10.21
N GLU A 44 7.86 -12.33 9.98
CA GLU A 44 7.77 -12.97 8.66
C GLU A 44 6.33 -13.03 8.12
N LEU A 45 5.33 -12.79 8.98
CA LEU A 45 3.92 -12.66 8.59
C LEU A 45 3.45 -11.20 8.49
N ALA A 46 4.32 -10.22 8.78
CA ALA A 46 3.96 -8.82 8.83
C ALA A 46 4.39 -8.07 7.55
N PHE A 47 3.44 -7.42 6.88
CA PHE A 47 3.71 -6.68 5.63
C PHE A 47 4.61 -5.45 5.81
N ASN A 48 4.77 -4.97 7.03
CA ASN A 48 5.66 -3.86 7.39
C ASN A 48 7.02 -4.34 7.95
N SER A 49 7.33 -5.63 7.77
CA SER A 49 8.57 -6.26 8.18
C SER A 49 8.97 -7.30 7.11
N GLN A 50 9.40 -8.50 7.51
CA GLN A 50 9.92 -9.53 6.61
C GLN A 50 8.83 -10.20 5.76
N GLY A 51 7.55 -10.11 6.17
CA GLY A 51 6.41 -10.65 5.42
C GLY A 51 5.93 -9.80 4.24
N ALA A 52 6.63 -8.73 3.89
CA ALA A 52 6.24 -7.81 2.82
C ALA A 52 6.30 -8.48 1.43
N CYS A 53 5.33 -8.18 0.57
CA CYS A 53 5.40 -8.54 -0.85
C CYS A 53 6.61 -7.88 -1.52
N GLU A 54 7.46 -8.69 -2.15
CA GLU A 54 8.72 -8.26 -2.77
C GLU A 54 8.52 -7.20 -3.86
N MET A 55 7.42 -7.28 -4.63
CA MET A 55 7.16 -6.34 -5.74
C MET A 55 6.74 -4.95 -5.26
N CYS A 56 5.96 -4.86 -4.18
CA CYS A 56 5.40 -3.59 -3.71
C CYS A 56 5.99 -3.12 -2.37
N GLY A 57 6.89 -3.89 -1.76
CA GLY A 57 7.44 -3.58 -0.43
C GLY A 57 6.37 -3.48 0.67
N GLY A 58 5.24 -4.19 0.52
CA GLY A 58 4.16 -4.18 1.50
C GLY A 58 3.16 -3.00 1.39
N THR A 59 3.22 -2.19 0.33
CA THR A 59 2.22 -1.13 0.10
C THR A 59 0.88 -1.68 -0.40
N GLY A 60 0.91 -2.79 -1.16
CA GLY A 60 -0.24 -3.40 -1.82
C GLY A 60 -0.54 -2.80 -3.20
N SER A 61 0.12 -1.70 -3.54
CA SER A 61 -0.03 -0.98 -4.80
C SER A 61 1.34 -0.69 -5.42
N ILE A 62 1.38 -0.60 -6.73
CA ILE A 62 2.55 -0.19 -7.49
C ILE A 62 2.23 1.09 -8.25
N ARG A 63 3.25 1.92 -8.45
CA ARG A 63 3.14 3.09 -9.31
C ARG A 63 3.65 2.71 -10.69
N THR A 64 2.77 2.75 -11.67
CA THR A 64 3.11 2.52 -13.08
C THR A 64 2.99 3.82 -13.86
N VAL A 65 3.67 3.90 -14.99
CA VAL A 65 3.59 5.07 -15.86
C VAL A 65 2.19 5.17 -16.46
N ASN A 66 1.56 6.33 -16.32
CA ASN A 66 0.26 6.60 -16.91
C ASN A 66 0.45 7.06 -18.36
N MET A 67 0.25 6.16 -19.33
CA MET A 67 0.44 6.46 -20.76
C MET A 67 -0.34 7.70 -21.23
N ALA A 68 -1.58 7.88 -20.76
CA ALA A 68 -2.42 9.02 -21.13
C ALA A 68 -1.88 10.36 -20.60
N SER A 69 -1.06 10.34 -19.55
CA SER A 69 -0.41 11.55 -19.02
C SER A 69 0.85 11.95 -19.77
N LEU A 70 1.43 11.04 -20.56
CA LEU A 70 2.64 11.31 -21.33
C LEU A 70 2.34 12.24 -22.51
N VAL A 71 1.20 12.03 -23.16
CA VAL A 71 0.68 12.87 -24.25
C VAL A 71 -0.75 13.32 -23.93
N PRO A 72 -0.91 14.38 -23.11
CA PRO A 72 -2.24 14.84 -22.67
C PRO A 72 -3.06 15.51 -23.79
N ASN A 73 -2.39 15.99 -24.84
CA ASN A 73 -3.04 16.63 -26.00
C ASN A 73 -2.40 16.11 -27.29
N GLU A 74 -3.08 15.17 -27.96
CA GLU A 74 -2.60 14.56 -29.20
C GLU A 74 -2.73 15.46 -30.44
N PHE A 75 -3.37 16.63 -30.32
CA PHE A 75 -3.50 17.60 -31.41
C PHE A 75 -2.27 18.48 -31.56
N LEU A 76 -1.38 18.50 -30.55
CA LEU A 76 -0.09 19.19 -30.62
C LEU A 76 0.93 18.33 -31.36
N THR A 77 1.89 19.00 -31.99
CA THR A 77 3.09 18.36 -32.53
C THR A 77 4.10 18.03 -31.40
N ILE A 78 5.08 17.17 -31.68
CA ILE A 78 6.16 16.91 -30.70
C ILE A 78 6.99 18.19 -30.48
N ASP A 79 7.17 18.99 -31.53
CA ASP A 79 7.90 20.27 -31.47
C ASP A 79 7.20 21.33 -30.58
N GLU A 80 5.87 21.32 -30.56
CA GLU A 80 5.04 22.14 -29.65
C GLU A 80 4.95 21.55 -28.24
N GLY A 81 5.50 20.35 -28.03
CA GLY A 81 5.60 19.75 -26.72
C GLY A 81 4.47 18.78 -26.36
N ALA A 82 3.91 18.07 -27.35
CA ALA A 82 2.94 17.00 -27.11
C ALA A 82 3.41 15.97 -26.05
N VAL A 83 4.70 15.65 -26.02
CA VAL A 83 5.31 14.72 -25.04
C VAL A 83 5.69 15.48 -23.77
N ALA A 84 4.78 15.46 -22.79
CA ALA A 84 4.90 16.23 -21.55
C ALA A 84 6.13 15.87 -20.66
N PRO A 85 6.58 14.61 -20.56
CA PRO A 85 7.79 14.26 -19.81
C PRO A 85 9.05 14.96 -20.32
N TRP A 86 9.24 15.06 -21.64
CA TRP A 86 10.46 15.65 -22.20
C TRP A 86 10.59 17.14 -21.89
N ASN A 87 9.48 17.87 -21.89
CA ASN A 87 9.46 19.28 -21.51
C ASN A 87 9.67 19.49 -20.02
N SER A 88 8.92 18.75 -19.19
CA SER A 88 8.85 19.03 -17.76
C SER A 88 10.01 18.43 -16.95
N LEU A 89 10.71 17.44 -17.49
CA LEU A 89 11.86 16.78 -16.85
C LEU A 89 13.21 17.21 -17.45
N MET A 90 13.23 18.32 -18.22
CA MET A 90 14.44 18.90 -18.82
C MET A 90 15.16 17.99 -19.83
N TRP A 91 14.40 17.24 -20.63
CA TRP A 91 14.90 16.39 -21.71
C TRP A 91 14.50 16.95 -23.08
N SER A 92 14.60 18.26 -23.27
CA SER A 92 14.17 18.93 -24.50
C SER A 92 14.93 18.47 -25.76
N LEU A 93 16.14 17.95 -25.62
CA LEU A 93 16.92 17.35 -26.71
C LEU A 93 16.29 16.07 -27.29
N MET A 94 15.39 15.41 -26.54
CA MET A 94 14.77 14.17 -27.00
C MET A 94 13.93 14.37 -28.25
N THR A 95 13.36 15.55 -28.46
CA THR A 95 12.63 15.88 -29.68
C THR A 95 13.53 15.77 -30.91
N ASP A 96 14.74 16.32 -30.85
CA ASP A 96 15.69 16.29 -31.97
C ASP A 96 16.24 14.87 -32.20
N VAL A 97 16.53 14.14 -31.12
CA VAL A 97 16.98 12.73 -31.21
C VAL A 97 15.88 11.84 -31.80
N CYS A 98 14.63 12.03 -31.39
CA CYS A 98 13.47 11.30 -31.91
C CYS A 98 13.26 11.59 -33.40
N ARG A 99 13.51 12.83 -33.84
CA ARG A 99 13.47 13.21 -35.27
C ARG A 99 14.52 12.45 -36.08
N GLU A 100 15.73 12.34 -35.57
CA GLU A 100 16.82 11.57 -36.21
C GLU A 100 16.53 10.06 -36.25
N MET A 101 15.67 9.56 -35.33
CA MET A 101 15.15 8.18 -35.37
C MET A 101 14.07 7.96 -36.44
N GLY A 102 13.69 9.00 -37.20
CA GLY A 102 12.71 8.92 -38.28
C GLY A 102 11.27 9.24 -37.85
N VAL A 103 11.07 9.79 -36.65
CA VAL A 103 9.73 10.23 -36.20
C VAL A 103 9.45 11.64 -36.73
N ARG A 104 8.30 11.81 -37.38
CA ARG A 104 7.83 13.14 -37.81
C ARG A 104 7.45 13.99 -36.60
N THR A 105 8.24 15.00 -36.25
CA THR A 105 7.99 15.83 -35.05
C THR A 105 7.10 17.04 -35.32
N ASP A 106 6.87 17.36 -36.59
CA ASP A 106 6.22 18.55 -37.13
C ASP A 106 4.74 18.34 -37.48
N VAL A 107 4.24 17.12 -37.30
CA VAL A 107 2.82 16.77 -37.48
C VAL A 107 2.14 16.52 -36.12
N PRO A 108 0.82 16.74 -36.00
CA PRO A 108 0.09 16.44 -34.77
C PRO A 108 0.33 15.00 -34.32
N PHE A 109 0.51 14.78 -33.02
CA PHE A 109 0.87 13.47 -32.48
C PHE A 109 -0.11 12.36 -32.88
N ARG A 110 -1.40 12.68 -32.95
CA ARG A 110 -2.44 11.74 -33.39
C ARG A 110 -2.21 11.19 -34.80
N ASP A 111 -1.59 11.98 -35.69
CA ASP A 111 -1.38 11.69 -37.12
C ASP A 111 -0.07 10.90 -37.37
N LEU A 112 0.68 10.61 -36.30
CA LEU A 112 1.81 9.69 -36.33
C LEU A 112 1.35 8.25 -36.57
N THR A 113 2.18 7.50 -37.28
CA THR A 113 2.04 6.06 -37.46
C THR A 113 2.19 5.32 -36.13
N PRO A 114 1.63 4.11 -35.99
CA PRO A 114 1.84 3.27 -34.82
C PRO A 114 3.32 3.06 -34.50
N GLU A 115 4.17 2.87 -35.51
CA GLU A 115 5.61 2.67 -35.36
C GLU A 115 6.31 3.92 -34.81
N GLU A 116 5.94 5.10 -35.29
CA GLU A 116 6.45 6.37 -34.77
C GLU A 116 6.03 6.60 -33.32
N LYS A 117 4.78 6.30 -32.98
CA LYS A 117 4.28 6.37 -31.60
C LYS A 117 5.02 5.39 -30.69
N GLU A 118 5.33 4.19 -31.19
CA GLU A 118 6.09 3.19 -30.45
C GLU A 118 7.52 3.66 -30.17
N ILE A 119 8.18 4.32 -31.12
CA ILE A 119 9.49 4.95 -30.88
C ILE A 119 9.38 5.99 -29.75
N VAL A 120 8.35 6.84 -29.77
CA VAL A 120 8.16 7.87 -28.74
C VAL A 120 7.92 7.27 -27.35
N TYR A 121 7.08 6.23 -27.26
CA TYR A 121 6.69 5.64 -25.98
C TYR A 121 7.73 4.66 -25.43
N HIS A 122 8.28 3.80 -26.29
CA HIS A 122 9.08 2.63 -25.91
C HIS A 122 10.34 2.44 -26.77
N GLY A 123 10.72 3.42 -27.59
CA GLY A 123 11.87 3.32 -28.48
C GLY A 123 13.17 2.96 -27.76
N PRO A 124 14.07 2.20 -28.40
CA PRO A 124 15.29 1.69 -27.80
C PRO A 124 16.27 2.82 -27.45
N ALA A 125 17.09 2.60 -26.43
CA ALA A 125 18.13 3.55 -26.03
C ALA A 125 19.31 3.51 -27.01
N GLU A 126 19.20 4.25 -28.12
CA GLU A 126 20.21 4.34 -29.17
C GLU A 126 20.96 5.67 -29.11
N LYS A 127 22.27 5.63 -29.35
CA LYS A 127 23.04 6.86 -29.57
C LYS A 127 22.76 7.40 -30.96
N LYS A 128 22.40 8.68 -31.05
CA LYS A 128 22.28 9.41 -32.31
C LYS A 128 23.15 10.65 -32.27
N HIS A 129 23.67 10.97 -33.44
CA HIS A 129 24.40 12.19 -33.69
C HIS A 129 23.37 13.28 -34.02
N ILE A 130 23.31 14.34 -33.22
CA ILE A 130 22.37 15.44 -33.43
C ILE A 130 23.09 16.78 -33.53
N PHE A 131 22.54 17.66 -34.36
CA PHE A 131 22.93 19.05 -34.40
C PHE A 131 22.03 19.85 -33.46
N TYR A 132 22.55 20.23 -32.29
CA TYR A 132 21.79 20.95 -31.28
C TYR A 132 22.10 22.44 -31.31
N LYS A 133 21.05 23.26 -31.30
CA LYS A 133 21.14 24.71 -31.12
C LYS A 133 20.46 25.11 -29.82
N ALA A 134 21.21 25.72 -28.90
CA ALA A 134 20.65 26.21 -27.65
C ALA A 134 19.61 27.31 -27.92
N LYS A 135 18.47 27.28 -27.23
CA LYS A 135 17.42 28.30 -27.41
C LYS A 135 17.86 29.71 -26.97
N ASN A 136 18.85 29.81 -26.08
CA ASN A 136 19.27 31.06 -25.44
C ASN A 136 20.70 31.51 -25.80
N SER A 137 21.45 30.75 -26.61
CA SER A 137 22.75 31.16 -27.13
C SER A 137 22.80 30.86 -28.63
N ASN A 138 23.58 31.63 -29.37
CA ASN A 138 23.79 31.37 -30.80
C ASN A 138 24.82 30.26 -31.05
N GLU A 139 25.15 29.49 -30.01
CA GLU A 139 26.03 28.35 -30.05
C GLU A 139 25.23 27.14 -30.54
N ALA A 140 25.64 26.62 -31.68
CA ALA A 140 25.17 25.36 -32.22
C ALA A 140 26.37 24.41 -32.32
N GLY A 141 26.14 23.15 -31.97
CA GLY A 141 27.19 22.14 -31.94
C GLY A 141 26.65 20.77 -32.25
N GLU A 142 27.52 19.95 -32.83
CA GLU A 142 27.31 18.53 -32.99
C GLU A 142 27.53 17.83 -31.64
N LEU A 143 26.59 16.97 -31.25
CA LEU A 143 26.73 16.17 -30.05
C LEU A 143 26.09 14.79 -30.25
N ASP A 144 26.71 13.78 -29.65
CA ASP A 144 26.13 12.44 -29.57
C ASP A 144 25.31 12.33 -28.29
N PHE A 145 24.04 11.95 -28.42
CA PHE A 145 23.16 11.75 -27.28
C PHE A 145 22.43 10.41 -27.37
N THR A 146 22.26 9.76 -26.22
CA THR A 146 21.46 8.53 -26.12
C THR A 146 19.99 8.89 -26.04
N TYR A 147 19.19 8.33 -26.93
CA TYR A 147 17.74 8.47 -26.90
C TYR A 147 17.14 7.84 -25.64
N TYR A 148 16.14 8.52 -25.08
CA TYR A 148 15.34 8.03 -23.97
C TYR A 148 13.87 8.32 -24.25
N ASN A 149 13.11 7.25 -24.44
CA ASN A 149 11.68 7.32 -24.69
C ASN A 149 10.90 7.95 -23.51
N ALA A 150 9.63 8.27 -23.74
CA ALA A 150 8.79 8.97 -22.77
C ALA A 150 8.61 8.18 -21.46
N VAL A 151 8.45 6.85 -21.54
CA VAL A 151 8.26 5.98 -20.37
C VAL A 151 9.53 5.92 -19.53
N TYR A 152 10.66 5.62 -20.15
CA TYR A 152 11.96 5.56 -19.48
C TYR A 152 12.30 6.90 -18.83
N THR A 153 11.94 8.02 -19.46
CA THR A 153 12.17 9.35 -18.88
C THR A 153 11.48 9.50 -17.52
N VAL A 154 10.24 9.01 -17.39
CA VAL A 154 9.49 9.02 -16.12
C VAL A 154 10.07 8.02 -15.12
N GLU A 155 10.41 6.80 -15.56
CA GLU A 155 11.00 5.76 -14.70
C GLU A 155 12.35 6.19 -14.11
N ASN A 156 13.24 6.72 -14.95
CA ASN A 156 14.55 7.23 -14.52
C ASN A 156 14.42 8.46 -13.62
N ALA A 157 13.43 9.33 -13.86
CA ALA A 157 13.13 10.43 -12.95
C ALA A 157 12.66 9.91 -11.58
N LEU A 158 11.72 8.95 -11.57
CA LEU A 158 11.19 8.30 -10.35
C LEU A 158 12.32 7.66 -9.53
N ALA A 159 13.21 6.91 -10.18
CA ALA A 159 14.35 6.25 -9.53
C ALA A 159 15.35 7.22 -8.88
N LYS A 160 15.39 8.47 -9.36
CA LYS A 160 16.31 9.53 -8.87
C LYS A 160 15.65 10.49 -7.89
N VAL A 161 14.35 10.37 -7.61
CA VAL A 161 13.66 11.24 -6.65
C VAL A 161 14.22 11.03 -5.24
N LYS A 162 14.77 12.09 -4.65
CA LYS A 162 15.20 12.13 -3.24
C LYS A 162 14.35 13.05 -2.37
N GLU A 163 13.69 14.03 -2.99
CA GLU A 163 12.95 15.10 -2.31
C GLU A 163 11.48 15.10 -2.71
N GLU A 164 10.62 15.56 -1.80
CA GLU A 164 9.17 15.64 -2.01
C GLU A 164 8.79 16.52 -3.22
N LYS A 165 9.53 17.63 -3.45
CA LYS A 165 9.32 18.49 -4.64
C LYS A 165 9.58 17.73 -5.94
N GLY A 166 10.57 16.84 -5.96
CA GLY A 166 10.85 15.95 -7.09
C GLY A 166 9.71 14.96 -7.31
N MET A 167 9.20 14.35 -6.22
CA MET A 167 8.09 13.41 -6.30
C MET A 167 6.85 14.04 -6.92
N LYS A 168 6.45 15.24 -6.48
CA LYS A 168 5.28 15.95 -7.02
C LYS A 168 5.35 16.21 -8.53
N ARG A 169 6.56 16.39 -9.08
CA ARG A 169 6.76 16.57 -10.53
C ARG A 169 6.57 15.27 -11.32
N VAL A 170 6.94 14.13 -10.73
CA VAL A 170 6.84 12.81 -11.38
C VAL A 170 5.47 12.20 -11.16
N GLU A 171 4.84 12.44 -10.01
CA GLU A 171 3.55 11.86 -9.60
C GLU A 171 2.42 12.10 -10.60
N LYS A 172 2.38 13.26 -11.26
CA LYS A 172 1.41 13.54 -12.34
C LYS A 172 1.52 12.60 -13.54
N PHE A 173 2.66 11.92 -13.72
CA PHE A 173 2.89 10.95 -14.79
C PHE A 173 2.68 9.50 -14.35
N LEU A 174 2.31 9.29 -13.10
CA LEU A 174 2.12 7.98 -12.52
C LEU A 174 0.64 7.73 -12.29
N LYS A 175 0.25 6.47 -12.39
CA LYS A 175 -1.01 5.97 -11.84
C LYS A 175 -0.68 4.92 -10.79
N GLU A 176 -1.56 4.82 -9.81
CA GLU A 176 -1.48 3.78 -8.80
C GLU A 176 -2.35 2.60 -9.23
N GLU A 177 -1.75 1.42 -9.25
CA GLU A 177 -2.43 0.18 -9.60
C GLU A 177 -2.27 -0.83 -8.48
N VAL A 178 -3.22 -1.75 -8.37
CA VAL A 178 -3.12 -2.87 -7.41
C VAL A 178 -1.93 -3.74 -7.80
N CYS A 179 -1.10 -4.10 -6.82
CA CYS A 179 0.08 -4.91 -7.08
C CYS A 179 -0.33 -6.26 -7.71
N PRO A 180 0.18 -6.64 -8.89
CA PRO A 180 -0.24 -7.88 -9.57
C PRO A 180 0.28 -9.15 -8.90
N THR A 181 1.32 -9.06 -8.04
CA THR A 181 1.89 -10.23 -7.34
C THR A 181 1.12 -10.61 -6.07
N CYS A 182 0.71 -9.60 -5.29
CA CYS A 182 -0.01 -9.82 -4.04
C CYS A 182 -1.50 -9.51 -4.13
N HIS A 183 -1.97 -8.95 -5.26
CA HIS A 183 -3.36 -8.54 -5.48
C HIS A 183 -3.91 -7.60 -4.39
N GLY A 184 -3.06 -6.73 -3.85
CA GLY A 184 -3.43 -5.79 -2.79
C GLY A 184 -3.23 -6.30 -1.37
N THR A 185 -2.96 -7.59 -1.17
CA THR A 185 -2.82 -8.20 0.18
C THR A 185 -1.61 -7.72 0.95
N ARG A 186 -0.61 -7.11 0.28
CA ARG A 186 0.67 -6.61 0.83
C ARG A 186 1.63 -7.69 1.31
N LEU A 187 1.18 -8.94 1.34
CA LEU A 187 1.91 -10.05 1.93
C LEU A 187 2.69 -10.84 0.88
N SER A 188 3.85 -11.35 1.29
CA SER A 188 4.63 -12.31 0.51
C SER A 188 3.87 -13.63 0.34
N VAL A 189 4.31 -14.47 -0.61
CA VAL A 189 3.73 -15.82 -0.78
C VAL A 189 3.93 -16.66 0.49
N ALA A 190 5.09 -16.53 1.14
CA ALA A 190 5.38 -17.23 2.39
C ALA A 190 4.45 -16.76 3.53
N ALA A 191 4.16 -15.46 3.63
CA ALA A 191 3.27 -14.92 4.66
C ALA A 191 1.80 -15.32 4.48
N ARG A 192 1.37 -15.58 3.24
CA ARG A 192 0.02 -16.08 2.92
C ARG A 192 -0.12 -17.60 3.05
N ALA A 193 0.99 -18.33 3.15
CA ALA A 193 0.97 -19.79 3.14
C ALA A 193 0.32 -20.44 4.38
N PRO A 194 0.51 -19.95 5.63
CA PRO A 194 -0.11 -20.55 6.80
C PRO A 194 -1.63 -20.46 6.76
N LYS A 195 -2.29 -21.53 7.18
CA LYS A 195 -3.76 -21.62 7.19
C LYS A 195 -4.28 -21.89 8.59
N LEU A 196 -5.22 -21.08 9.05
CA LEU A 196 -5.95 -21.30 10.28
C LEU A 196 -7.39 -21.61 9.89
N ARG A 197 -7.95 -22.74 10.35
CA ARG A 197 -9.27 -23.22 9.92
C ARG A 197 -9.46 -23.16 8.39
N ASP A 198 -8.44 -23.61 7.65
CA ASP A 198 -8.37 -23.65 6.18
C ASP A 198 -8.36 -22.29 5.45
N ILE A 199 -8.35 -21.17 6.20
CA ILE A 199 -8.29 -19.80 5.66
C ILE A 199 -6.88 -19.23 5.89
N SER A 200 -6.36 -18.49 4.90
CA SER A 200 -5.08 -17.77 4.96
C SER A 200 -5.21 -16.40 5.65
N LEU A 201 -4.06 -15.82 6.04
CA LEU A 201 -4.05 -14.53 6.74
C LEU A 201 -4.70 -13.41 5.92
N ASP A 202 -4.40 -13.35 4.62
CA ASP A 202 -4.97 -12.36 3.72
C ASP A 202 -6.48 -12.54 3.56
N GLU A 203 -6.95 -13.77 3.35
CA GLU A 203 -8.39 -14.05 3.27
C GLU A 203 -9.12 -13.63 4.57
N ALA A 204 -8.57 -13.95 5.74
CA ALA A 204 -9.15 -13.54 7.01
C ALA A 204 -9.16 -12.01 7.18
N CYS A 205 -8.18 -11.29 6.64
CA CYS A 205 -8.15 -9.83 6.68
C CYS A 205 -9.17 -9.16 5.75
N THR A 206 -9.66 -9.86 4.71
CA THR A 206 -10.72 -9.35 3.82
C THR A 206 -12.12 -9.48 4.41
N MET A 207 -12.31 -10.32 5.43
CA MET A 207 -13.59 -10.46 6.12
C MET A 207 -13.97 -9.15 6.82
N THR A 208 -15.27 -8.85 6.92
CA THR A 208 -15.73 -7.76 7.79
C THR A 208 -15.36 -8.09 9.23
N LEU A 209 -15.13 -7.06 10.04
CA LEU A 209 -14.78 -7.26 11.45
C LEU A 209 -15.86 -8.05 12.20
N ALA A 210 -17.14 -7.84 11.85
CA ALA A 210 -18.26 -8.60 12.41
C ALA A 210 -18.14 -10.10 12.08
N ASP A 211 -17.93 -10.45 10.81
CA ASP A 211 -17.78 -11.85 10.39
C ASP A 211 -16.51 -12.49 10.96
N LEU A 212 -15.44 -11.71 11.03
CA LEU A 212 -14.15 -12.16 11.55
C LEU A 212 -14.24 -12.50 13.03
N VAL A 213 -15.00 -11.74 13.84
CA VAL A 213 -15.21 -12.06 15.26
C VAL A 213 -15.89 -13.42 15.42
N VAL A 214 -16.97 -13.66 14.67
CA VAL A 214 -17.69 -14.95 14.69
C VAL A 214 -16.77 -16.09 14.25
N TRP A 215 -15.93 -15.85 13.24
CA TRP A 215 -14.96 -16.84 12.81
C TRP A 215 -13.88 -17.14 13.87
N VAL A 216 -13.39 -16.12 14.57
CA VAL A 216 -12.38 -16.26 15.65
C VAL A 216 -12.93 -17.06 16.84
N GLU A 217 -14.23 -16.96 17.15
CA GLU A 217 -14.87 -17.72 18.23
C GLU A 217 -14.70 -19.23 18.08
N GLY A 218 -14.71 -19.76 16.86
CA GLY A 218 -14.53 -21.20 16.64
C GLY A 218 -13.07 -21.66 16.44
N VAL A 219 -12.08 -20.76 16.57
CA VAL A 219 -10.65 -21.12 16.46
C VAL A 219 -10.22 -22.11 17.55
N PRO A 220 -10.52 -21.91 18.84
CA PRO A 220 -10.08 -22.84 19.89
C PRO A 220 -10.60 -24.27 19.69
N ASP A 221 -11.81 -24.43 19.17
CA ASP A 221 -12.41 -25.75 18.93
C ASP A 221 -11.84 -26.50 17.73
N SER A 222 -11.22 -25.77 16.80
CA SER A 222 -10.50 -26.38 15.67
C SER A 222 -9.13 -26.96 16.04
N LEU A 223 -8.66 -26.70 17.27
CA LEU A 223 -7.29 -27.00 17.70
C LEU A 223 -7.21 -28.21 18.65
N PRO A 224 -6.05 -28.89 18.73
CA PRO A 224 -5.82 -29.93 19.72
C PRO A 224 -6.05 -29.43 21.15
N LYS A 225 -6.55 -30.30 22.04
CA LYS A 225 -6.86 -29.96 23.45
C LYS A 225 -5.70 -29.26 24.18
N ALA A 226 -4.47 -29.67 23.90
CA ALA A 226 -3.27 -29.09 24.52
C ALA A 226 -3.01 -27.62 24.12
N MET A 227 -3.51 -27.18 22.96
CA MET A 227 -3.35 -25.81 22.46
C MET A 227 -4.50 -24.88 22.87
N LYS A 228 -5.64 -25.43 23.32
CA LYS A 228 -6.84 -24.64 23.65
C LYS A 228 -6.56 -23.48 24.62
N PRO A 229 -5.83 -23.64 25.75
CA PRO A 229 -5.57 -22.53 26.66
C PRO A 229 -4.82 -21.35 26.00
N MET A 230 -3.90 -21.64 25.08
CA MET A 230 -3.18 -20.63 24.32
C MET A 230 -4.09 -19.98 23.26
N ALA A 231 -4.90 -20.79 22.59
CA ALA A 231 -5.86 -20.30 21.60
C ALA A 231 -6.88 -19.36 22.24
N ASP A 232 -7.47 -19.75 23.38
CA ASP A 232 -8.42 -18.95 24.15
C ASP A 232 -7.82 -17.60 24.52
N SER A 233 -6.61 -17.60 25.10
CA SER A 233 -5.92 -16.35 25.47
C SER A 233 -5.68 -15.41 24.28
N ILE A 234 -5.27 -15.94 23.13
CA ILE A 234 -5.03 -15.14 21.92
C ILE A 234 -6.35 -14.65 21.31
N CYS A 235 -7.38 -15.50 21.27
CA CYS A 235 -8.70 -15.17 20.74
C CYS A 235 -9.42 -14.12 21.59
N GLU A 236 -9.39 -14.25 22.92
CA GLU A 236 -9.96 -13.27 23.85
C GLU A 236 -9.33 -11.88 23.68
N ALA A 237 -8.01 -11.82 23.50
CA ALA A 237 -7.30 -10.56 23.27
C ALA A 237 -7.79 -9.85 21.99
N PHE A 238 -8.01 -10.61 20.91
CA PHE A 238 -8.56 -10.08 19.67
C PHE A 238 -10.02 -9.66 19.82
N GLN A 239 -10.88 -10.54 20.35
CA GLN A 239 -12.31 -10.28 20.53
C GLN A 239 -12.56 -9.06 21.40
N GLY A 240 -11.78 -8.87 22.48
CA GLY A 240 -11.87 -7.69 23.32
C GLY A 240 -11.58 -6.40 22.56
N MET A 241 -10.64 -6.41 21.60
CA MET A 241 -10.37 -5.25 20.74
C MET A 241 -11.46 -5.06 19.68
N ALA A 242 -11.87 -6.14 19.02
CA ALA A 242 -12.87 -6.11 17.96
C ALA A 242 -14.24 -5.63 18.47
N LYS A 243 -14.66 -6.10 19.66
CA LYS A 243 -15.92 -5.69 20.28
C LYS A 243 -16.02 -4.17 20.43
N ARG A 244 -14.95 -3.50 20.88
CA ARG A 244 -14.93 -2.03 21.01
C ARG A 244 -15.11 -1.31 19.68
N LEU A 245 -14.52 -1.83 18.61
CA LEU A 245 -14.67 -1.27 17.27
C LEU A 245 -16.10 -1.50 16.74
N ILE A 246 -16.67 -2.68 17.00
CA ILE A 246 -18.06 -3.01 16.65
C ILE A 246 -19.05 -2.12 17.41
N ASP A 247 -18.86 -1.91 18.71
CA ASP A 247 -19.69 -1.03 19.55
C ASP A 247 -19.66 0.44 19.05
N LEU A 248 -18.59 0.83 18.37
CA LEU A 248 -18.44 2.13 17.70
C LEU A 248 -18.94 2.12 16.25
N GLY A 249 -19.66 1.08 15.83
CA GLY A 249 -20.24 0.95 14.51
C GLY A 249 -19.20 0.78 13.39
N LEU A 250 -18.02 0.21 13.69
CA LEU A 250 -16.98 -0.09 12.69
C LEU A 250 -16.97 -1.57 12.28
N GLY A 251 -18.00 -2.34 12.61
CA GLY A 251 -18.08 -3.77 12.33
C GLY A 251 -18.09 -4.15 10.84
N TYR A 252 -18.52 -3.26 9.96
CA TYR A 252 -18.56 -3.48 8.52
C TYR A 252 -17.19 -3.30 7.82
N LEU A 253 -16.19 -2.79 8.55
CA LEU A 253 -14.84 -2.61 8.00
C LEU A 253 -14.08 -3.92 7.99
N SER A 254 -13.33 -4.17 6.92
CA SER A 254 -12.31 -5.22 6.87
C SER A 254 -10.97 -4.72 7.45
N LEU A 255 -10.08 -5.64 7.80
CA LEU A 255 -8.77 -5.30 8.37
C LEU A 255 -7.75 -4.86 7.30
N ASP A 256 -7.97 -5.24 6.05
CA ASP A 256 -7.12 -4.87 4.91
C ASP A 256 -7.45 -3.49 4.32
N ARG A 257 -8.54 -2.84 4.75
CA ARG A 257 -8.94 -1.53 4.23
C ARG A 257 -7.90 -0.45 4.55
N ALA A 258 -7.44 0.23 3.50
CA ALA A 258 -6.46 1.30 3.62
C ALA A 258 -7.00 2.48 4.46
N SER A 259 -6.22 2.92 5.46
CA SER A 259 -6.61 4.00 6.37
C SER A 259 -6.85 5.36 5.68
N SER A 260 -6.25 5.58 4.52
CA SER A 260 -6.46 6.77 3.67
C SER A 260 -7.89 6.84 3.11
N THR A 261 -8.54 5.68 2.92
CA THR A 261 -9.90 5.58 2.38
C THR A 261 -10.99 5.70 3.45
N LEU A 262 -10.60 5.80 4.73
CA LEU A 262 -11.55 6.01 5.81
C LEU A 262 -12.06 7.44 5.81
N SER A 263 -13.37 7.58 5.92
CA SER A 263 -14.04 8.85 6.17
C SER A 263 -13.55 9.48 7.48
N THR A 264 -13.71 10.79 7.59
CA THR A 264 -13.35 11.54 8.80
C THR A 264 -14.02 10.95 10.05
N GLY A 265 -15.29 10.58 9.97
CA GLY A 265 -16.03 9.95 11.06
C GLY A 265 -15.53 8.54 11.41
N GLU A 266 -15.20 7.69 10.42
CA GLU A 266 -14.60 6.37 10.69
C GLU A 266 -13.24 6.50 11.40
N ARG A 267 -12.40 7.43 10.94
CA ARG A 267 -11.07 7.68 11.51
C ARG A 267 -11.16 8.13 12.97
N GLN A 268 -12.09 9.01 13.30
CA GLN A 268 -12.32 9.46 14.67
C GLN A 268 -12.81 8.33 15.58
N ARG A 269 -13.77 7.53 15.12
CA ARG A 269 -14.24 6.37 15.89
C ARG A 269 -13.11 5.36 16.11
N MET A 270 -12.24 5.17 15.12
CA MET A 270 -11.05 4.32 15.28
C MET A 270 -10.06 4.90 16.30
N GLN A 271 -9.84 6.22 16.31
CA GLN A 271 -9.02 6.90 17.32
C GLN A 271 -9.63 6.79 18.72
N LEU A 272 -10.94 6.93 18.85
CA LEU A 272 -11.66 6.74 20.11
C LEU A 272 -11.48 5.32 20.66
N ALA A 273 -11.62 4.30 19.81
CA ALA A 273 -11.37 2.90 20.19
C ALA A 273 -9.96 2.69 20.75
N ARG A 274 -8.96 3.38 20.17
CA ARG A 274 -7.56 3.34 20.64
C ARG A 274 -7.39 4.07 21.96
N ALA A 275 -8.05 5.20 22.17
CA ALA A 275 -7.91 5.97 23.39
C ALA A 275 -8.57 5.27 24.60
N VAL A 276 -9.72 4.63 24.38
CA VAL A 276 -10.40 3.78 25.40
C VAL A 276 -9.55 2.58 25.83
N ARG A 277 -8.56 2.15 25.02
CA ARG A 277 -7.61 1.08 25.37
C ARG A 277 -6.73 1.44 26.57
N ASN A 278 -6.33 2.70 26.66
CA ASN A 278 -5.52 3.17 27.77
C ASN A 278 -6.47 3.39 28.94
N ARG A 279 -6.35 2.57 30.00
CA ARG A 279 -7.01 2.80 31.29
C ARG A 279 -6.41 4.03 32.01
N THR A 280 -6.11 5.09 31.28
CA THR A 280 -5.68 6.37 31.82
C THR A 280 -6.92 7.13 32.26
N THR A 281 -7.29 6.96 33.51
CA THR A 281 -8.21 7.88 34.20
C THR A 281 -7.67 9.31 34.09
N GLY A 282 -8.51 10.26 33.69
CA GLY A 282 -8.16 11.69 33.66
C GLY A 282 -7.58 12.22 32.35
N VAL A 283 -7.75 11.52 31.22
CA VAL A 283 -7.33 12.03 29.90
C VAL A 283 -8.47 12.77 29.22
N LEU A 284 -8.18 14.01 28.81
CA LEU A 284 -9.02 14.83 27.95
C LEU A 284 -8.65 14.53 26.49
N ILE A 285 -9.57 13.95 25.73
CA ILE A 285 -9.36 13.74 24.29
C ILE A 285 -10.13 14.83 23.56
N THR A 286 -9.41 15.72 22.89
CA THR A 286 -9.99 16.71 21.97
C THR A 286 -9.97 16.15 20.55
N LEU A 287 -11.14 16.05 19.93
CA LEU A 287 -11.31 15.71 18.51
C LEU A 287 -11.82 16.96 17.81
N ALA A 288 -11.09 17.46 16.82
CA ALA A 288 -11.49 18.63 16.04
C ALA A 288 -12.16 18.21 14.72
N GLU A 289 -13.35 18.76 14.46
CA GLU A 289 -14.07 18.70 13.18
C GLU A 289 -14.41 20.12 12.72
N GLY A 290 -13.59 20.71 11.84
CA GLY A 290 -13.80 22.11 11.44
C GLY A 290 -13.72 23.06 12.65
N GLU A 291 -14.77 23.84 12.90
CA GLU A 291 -14.88 24.74 14.07
C GLU A 291 -15.34 24.04 15.36
N LEU A 292 -15.75 22.77 15.28
CA LEU A 292 -16.27 22.02 16.42
C LEU A 292 -15.17 21.22 17.11
N ILE A 293 -14.90 21.55 18.38
CA ILE A 293 -14.03 20.76 19.26
C ILE A 293 -14.91 19.86 20.11
N LYS A 294 -14.87 18.56 19.88
CA LYS A 294 -15.51 17.55 20.74
C LYS A 294 -14.53 17.13 21.82
N VAL A 295 -14.95 17.30 23.08
CA VAL A 295 -14.15 16.96 24.25
C VAL A 295 -14.73 15.72 24.92
N ILE A 296 -13.94 14.66 25.05
CA ILE A 296 -14.34 13.43 25.74
C ILE A 296 -13.51 13.31 27.01
N TRP A 297 -14.19 13.28 28.16
CA TRP A 297 -13.58 13.05 29.47
C TRP A 297 -13.86 11.62 29.95
N SER A 298 -12.81 10.92 30.38
CA SER A 298 -12.92 9.61 31.02
C SER A 298 -12.48 9.70 32.48
N GLY A 299 -13.43 9.59 33.41
CA GLY A 299 -13.15 9.54 34.85
C GLY A 299 -14.14 8.69 35.64
N ARG A 300 -13.71 8.26 36.84
CA ARG A 300 -14.48 7.42 37.76
C ARG A 300 -15.42 8.28 38.61
N MET A 301 -16.72 8.17 38.38
CA MET A 301 -17.72 8.32 39.45
C MET A 301 -18.37 6.95 39.65
N GLY A 302 -18.67 6.59 40.91
CA GLY A 302 -18.94 5.22 41.35
C GLY A 302 -19.82 4.35 40.44
N THR A 303 -19.33 3.14 40.16
CA THR A 303 -20.07 1.95 39.68
C THR A 303 -20.91 2.01 38.40
N LEU A 304 -20.86 3.07 37.60
CA LEU A 304 -21.25 3.02 36.19
C LEU A 304 -20.19 3.75 35.35
N ILE A 305 -19.77 3.16 34.23
CA ILE A 305 -19.02 3.87 33.20
C ILE A 305 -20.02 4.85 32.56
N THR A 306 -20.17 6.04 33.13
CA THR A 306 -20.99 7.09 32.53
C THR A 306 -20.14 7.80 31.47
N MET A 307 -20.34 7.43 30.22
CA MET A 307 -19.81 8.17 29.07
C MET A 307 -20.70 9.41 28.86
N ILE A 308 -20.37 10.54 29.50
CA ILE A 308 -21.06 11.80 29.27
C ILE A 308 -20.56 12.37 27.95
N VAL A 309 -21.35 12.18 26.89
CA VAL A 309 -21.23 12.95 25.66
C VAL A 309 -22.12 14.17 25.84
N LEU A 310 -21.55 15.37 26.01
CA LEU A 310 -22.10 16.63 25.50
C LEU A 310 -21.23 17.82 25.95
N MET A 311 -20.62 18.51 24.99
CA MET A 311 -20.49 19.97 25.00
C MET A 311 -20.09 20.40 23.59
N ILE A 312 -21.01 21.09 22.90
CA ILE A 312 -20.77 21.80 21.65
C ILE A 312 -20.25 23.18 22.07
N PHE A 313 -18.99 23.51 21.78
CA PHE A 313 -18.54 24.89 21.78
C PHE A 313 -18.64 25.39 20.34
N GLU A 314 -19.61 26.27 20.06
CA GLU A 314 -19.48 27.23 18.97
C GLU A 314 -18.40 28.23 19.39
N ARG A 315 -17.43 28.48 18.51
CA ARG A 315 -16.53 29.62 18.67
C ARG A 315 -17.37 30.89 18.55
N GLU A 316 -17.80 31.47 19.66
CA GLU A 316 -18.06 32.90 19.68
C GLU A 316 -16.71 33.61 19.58
N ASP A 317 -16.61 34.47 18.56
CA ASP A 317 -15.49 35.36 18.31
C ASP A 317 -15.03 36.05 19.61
N VAL A 318 -13.80 35.77 20.03
CA VAL A 318 -13.10 36.60 21.02
C VAL A 318 -11.82 37.11 20.36
N GLN A 319 -11.99 38.31 19.80
CA GLN A 319 -11.02 39.38 19.44
C GLN A 319 -9.65 39.03 18.87
#